data_AF-A0A6N2CNZ1-F1
#
_entry.id   AF-A0A6N2CNZ1-F1
#
_cell.length_a   1.000
_cell.length_b   1.000
_cell.length_c   1.000
_cell.angle_alpha   90.00
_cell.angle_beta   90.00
_cell.angle_gamma   90.00
#
_symmetry.space_group_name_H-M   'P 1'
#
loop_
_entity.id
_entity.type
_entity.pdbx_description
1 polymer ?
#
loop_
_entity_poly.entity_id
_entity_poly.type
_entity_poly.pdbx_seq_one_letter_code
_entity_poly.pdbx_strand_id
1 'polypeptide(L)' 'MKLQIRPTALEDLAKGRRFYDSQELGVGDYFFDSVFADIDSLKLYAGIHPEVFGFYRMLTQIKTDLT' A
#
# COMPACT_ATOMS: atom_id res chain seq x y z
N MET A 1 2.00 -17.79 -5.33
CA MET A 1 3.04 -16.77 -5.07
C MET A 1 3.28 -16.67 -3.56
N LYS A 2 4.53 -16.61 -3.10
CA LYS A 2 4.85 -16.32 -1.68
C LYS A 2 5.07 -14.81 -1.54
N LEU A 3 4.14 -14.12 -0.89
CA LEU A 3 4.27 -12.69 -0.60
C LEU A 3 5.08 -12.53 0.70
N GLN A 4 6.08 -11.65 0.68
CA GLN A 4 6.83 -11.26 1.86
C GLN A 4 6.93 -9.74 1.92
N ILE A 5 6.37 -9.14 2.97
CA ILE A 5 6.54 -7.72 3.25
C ILE A 5 7.87 -7.56 3.99
N ARG A 6 8.74 -6.66 3.51
CA ARG A 6 10.02 -6.38 4.17
C ARG A 6 9.77 -5.65 5.50
N PRO A 7 10.59 -5.87 6.55
CA PRO A 7 10.47 -5.12 7.80
C PRO A 7 10.50 -3.61 7.60
N THR A 8 11.36 -3.10 6.70
CA THR A 8 11.41 -1.68 6.35
C THR A 8 10.10 -1.17 5.74
N ALA A 9 9.45 -1.98 4.89
CA ALA A 9 8.15 -1.63 4.34
C ALA A 9 7.05 -1.61 5.42
N LEU A 10 7.10 -2.48 6.43
CA LEU A 10 6.17 -2.42 7.57
C LEU A 10 6.37 -1.13 8.39
N GLU A 11 7.61 -0.69 8.57
CA GLU A 11 7.89 0.58 9.23
C GLU A 11 7.35 1.78 8.44
N ASP A 12 7.50 1.75 7.11
CA ASP A 12 6.95 2.79 6.23
C ASP A 12 5.41 2.84 6.29
N LEU A 13 4.75 1.68 6.31
CA LEU A 13 3.29 1.60 6.51
C LEU A 13 2.87 2.15 7.87
N ALA A 14 3.61 1.82 8.94
CA ALA A 14 3.32 2.32 10.28
C ALA A 14 3.53 3.83 10.42
N LYS A 15 4.50 4.41 9.70
CA LYS A 15 4.70 5.86 9.61
C LYS A 15 3.58 6.52 8.81
N GLY A 16 3.20 5.95 7.67
CA GLY A 16 2.10 6.43 6.84
C GLY A 16 0.78 6.48 7.60
N ARG A 17 0.41 5.38 8.28
CA ARG A 17 -0.80 5.32 9.12
C ARG A 17 -0.82 6.45 10.15
N ARG A 18 0.26 6.63 10.92
CA ARG A 18 0.35 7.71 11.92
C ARG A 18 0.27 9.11 11.29
N PHE A 19 0.91 9.29 10.14
CA PHE A 19 0.89 10.57 9.42
C PHE A 19 -0.53 10.95 8.98
N TYR A 20 -1.26 10.01 8.39
CA TYR A 20 -2.63 10.27 7.96
C TYR A 20 -3.61 10.42 9.13
N ASP A 21 -3.45 9.64 10.18
CA ASP A 21 -4.27 9.76 11.40
C ASP A 21 -4.04 11.10 12.13
N SER A 22 -2.85 11.70 11.96
CA SER A 22 -2.55 13.04 12.50
C SER A 22 -3.23 14.18 11.73
N GLN A 23 -3.71 13.92 10.51
CA GLN A 23 -4.45 14.90 9.70
C GLN A 23 -5.94 14.86 10.00
N GLU A 24 -6.51 13.65 10.06
CA GLU A 24 -7.90 13.43 10.42
C GLU A 24 -8.04 12.02 11.03
N LEU A 25 -8.73 11.95 12.17
CA LEU A 25 -8.92 10.71 12.90
C LEU A 25 -9.59 9.65 12.02
N GLY A 26 -8.98 8.48 11.89
CA GLY A 26 -9.48 7.38 11.09
C GLY A 26 -8.97 7.36 9.64
N VAL A 27 -8.39 8.44 9.12
CA VAL A 27 -7.77 8.44 7.78
C VAL A 27 -6.51 7.58 7.75
N GLY A 28 -5.82 7.44 8.88
CA GLY A 28 -4.71 6.48 9.01
C GLY A 28 -5.13 5.03 8.76
N ASP A 29 -6.31 4.65 9.25
CA ASP A 29 -6.85 3.30 9.09
C ASP A 29 -7.29 3.08 7.64
N TYR A 30 -7.97 4.06 7.04
CA TYR A 30 -8.33 4.03 5.63
C TYR A 30 -7.11 3.89 4.71
N PHE A 31 -6.04 4.64 4.98
CA PHE A 31 -4.76 4.48 4.27
C PHE A 31 -4.23 3.06 4.38
N PHE A 32 -4.22 2.51 5.59
CA PHE A 32 -3.69 1.19 5.86
C PHE A 32 -4.47 0.10 5.11
N ASP A 33 -5.80 0.15 5.18
CA ASP A 33 -6.69 -0.78 4.48
C ASP A 33 -6.53 -0.69 2.96
N SER A 34 -6.43 0.52 2.41
CA SER A 34 -6.25 0.75 0.97
C SER A 34 -4.94 0.14 0.46
N VAL A 35 -3.82 0.36 1.16
CA VAL A 35 -2.52 -0.18 0.75
C VAL A 35 -2.48 -1.70 0.90
N PHE A 36 -3.12 -2.27 1.93
CA PHE A 36 -3.22 -3.73 2.08
C PHE A 36 -4.08 -4.38 0.98
N ALA A 37 -5.16 -3.74 0.55
CA ALA A 37 -5.95 -4.19 -0.58
C ALA A 37 -5.11 -4.25 -1.88
N ASP A 38 -4.29 -3.23 -2.13
CA ASP A 38 -3.36 -3.23 -3.27
C ASP A 38 -2.32 -4.36 -3.15
N ILE A 39 -1.77 -4.60 -1.96
CA ILE A 39 -0.83 -5.70 -1.70
C ILE A 39 -1.45 -7.07 -1.97
N ASP A 40 -2.73 -7.26 -1.62
CA ASP A 40 -3.43 -8.50 -1.95
C ASP A 40 -3.71 -8.63 -3.46
N SER A 41 -3.97 -7.52 -4.15
CA SER A 41 -4.14 -7.50 -5.60
C SER A 41 -2.87 -7.93 -6.36
N LEU A 42 -1.66 -7.67 -5.82
CA LEU A 42 -0.39 -8.16 -6.39
C LEU A 42 -0.35 -9.68 -6.53
N LYS A 43 -1.03 -10.42 -5.65
CA LYS A 43 -1.13 -11.88 -5.74
C LYS A 43 -2.05 -12.30 -6.89
N LEU A 44 -3.14 -11.56 -7.08
CA LEU A 44 -4.17 -11.86 -8.09
C LEU A 44 -3.67 -11.55 -9.50
N TYR A 45 -2.94 -10.44 -9.67
CA TYR A 45 -2.44 -9.94 -10.95
C TYR A 45 -0.92 -10.06 -11.08
N ALA A 46 -0.34 -11.11 -10.49
CA ALA A 46 1.10 -11.32 -10.57
C ALA A 46 1.57 -11.47 -12.02
N GLY A 47 2.64 -10.76 -12.39
CA GLY A 47 3.29 -10.86 -13.70
C GLY A 47 2.73 -9.98 -14.82
N ILE A 48 1.65 -9.21 -14.57
CA ILE A 48 1.11 -8.26 -15.57
C ILE A 48 1.45 -6.80 -15.28
N HIS A 49 2.09 -6.53 -14.14
CA HIS A 49 2.47 -5.17 -13.76
C HIS A 49 3.68 -4.68 -14.60
N PRO A 50 3.86 -3.36 -14.77
CA PRO A 50 5.06 -2.82 -15.41
C PRO A 50 6.33 -3.17 -14.64
N GLU A 51 7.41 -3.50 -15.36
CA GLU A 51 8.74 -3.68 -14.78
C GLU A 51 9.47 -2.34 -14.66
N VAL A 52 10.01 -2.06 -13.47
CA VAL A 52 10.82 -0.87 -13.18
C VAL A 52 12.01 -1.28 -12.33
N PHE A 53 13.22 -0.91 -12.76
CA PHE A 53 14.48 -1.35 -12.15
C PHE A 53 14.62 -2.88 -12.01
N GLY A 54 13.99 -3.65 -12.91
CA GLY A 54 14.00 -5.12 -12.87
C GLY A 54 12.99 -5.76 -11.91
N PHE A 55 12.02 -4.98 -11.41
CA PHE A 55 10.95 -5.47 -10.52
C PHE A 55 9.57 -5.12 -11.07
N TYR A 56 8.62 -6.05 -10.98
CA TYR A 56 7.20 -5.76 -11.19
C TYR A 56 6.68 -4.77 -10.15
N ARG A 57 6.18 -3.61 -10.59
CA ARG A 57 5.74 -2.51 -9.74
C ARG A 57 4.27 -2.17 -9.97
N MET A 58 3.52 -2.08 -8.87
CA MET A 58 2.21 -1.44 -8.82
C MET A 58 2.29 -0.14 -8.02
N LEU A 59 1.60 0.89 -8.47
CA LEU A 59 1.42 2.12 -7.68
C LEU A 59 0.18 1.95 -6.82
N THR A 60 0.29 2.30 -5.54
CA THR A 60 -0.87 2.24 -4.64
C THR A 60 -1.89 3.30 -5.02
N GLN A 61 -3.17 2.94 -4.95
CA GLN A 61 -4.28 3.86 -5.18
C GLN A 61 -4.89 4.27 -3.84
N ILE A 62 -4.40 5.35 -3.27
CA ILE A 62 -5.04 5.97 -2.11
C ILE A 62 -6.07 6.95 -2.69
N LYS A 63 -7.32 6.51 -2.79
CA LYS A 63 -8.43 7.39 -3.16
C LYS A 63 -8.87 8.15 -1.94
N THR A 64 -8.45 9.41 -1.82
CA THR A 64 -9.09 10.30 -0.86
C THR A 64 -10.43 10.70 -1.44
N ASP A 65 -11.46 9.87 -1.29
CA ASP A 65 -12.85 10.21 -1.61
C ASP A 65 -13.44 11.18 -0.56
N LEU A 66 -12.63 12.15 -0.13
CA LEU A 66 -13.00 13.30 0.70
C LEU A 66 -13.10 14.54 -0.21
N THR A 67 -13.91 14.44 -1.27
CA THR A 67 -14.65 15.52 -1.95
C THR A 67 -15.73 14.92 -2.82
#